data_AF-A0A3A6QGQ3-F1
#
_entry.id   AF-A0A3A6QGQ3-F1
#
_cell.length_a   1.000
_cell.length_b   1.000
_cell.length_c   1.000
_cell.angle_alpha   90.00
_cell.angle_beta   90.00
_cell.angle_gamma   90.00
#
_symmetry.space_group_name_H-M   'P 1'
#
loop_
_entity.id
_entity.type
_entity.pdbx_description
1 polymer ?
#
loop_
_entity_poly.entity_id
_entity_poly.type
_entity_poly.pdbx_seq_one_letter_code
_entity_poly.pdbx_strand_id
1 'polypeptide(L)' 'MRQFLTETQLDALLSLYSDRDFPKKTRDAVRLRIINGHTYELAEFITGVSRRNIYRGVMKLKRAHEIMTNEYGVR' A
#
# COMPACT_ATOMS: atom_id res chain seq x y z
N MET A 1 -9.22 2.59 8.82
CA MET A 1 -8.23 3.56 8.30
C MET A 1 -8.91 4.29 7.17
N ARG A 2 -8.84 5.63 7.13
CA ARG A 2 -9.36 6.39 5.99
C ARG A 2 -8.49 6.07 4.76
N GLN A 3 -9.12 5.75 3.64
CA GLN A 3 -8.43 5.58 2.37
C GLN A 3 -7.67 6.87 2.04
N PHE A 4 -6.37 6.74 1.75
CA PHE A 4 -5.48 7.87 1.45
C PHE A 4 -4.88 7.81 0.04
N LEU A 5 -5.17 6.74 -0.71
CA LEU A 5 -4.80 6.58 -2.11
C LEU A 5 -6.02 6.11 -2.90
N THR A 6 -6.20 6.63 -4.10
CA THR A 6 -7.06 6.00 -5.11
C THR A 6 -6.38 4.74 -5.66
N GLU A 7 -7.15 3.89 -6.37
CA GLU A 7 -6.60 2.70 -7.01
C GLU A 7 -5.48 3.05 -8.01
N THR A 8 -5.70 4.07 -8.85
CA THR A 8 -4.69 4.57 -9.79
C THR A 8 -3.43 5.06 -9.08
N GLN A 9 -3.56 5.80 -7.97
CA GLN A 9 -2.40 6.28 -7.21
C GLN A 9 -1.64 5.11 -6.56
N LEU A 10 -2.35 4.11 -6.06
CA LEU A 10 -1.73 2.90 -5.52
C LEU A 10 -0.94 2.15 -6.60
N ASP A 11 -1.54 1.94 -7.77
CA ASP A 11 -0.90 1.25 -8.88
C ASP A 11 0.35 1.99 -9.38
N ALA A 12 0.27 3.32 -9.49
CA ALA A 12 1.40 4.17 -9.83
C ALA A 12 2.53 4.07 -8.80
N LEU A 13 2.22 4.08 -7.50
CA LEU A 13 3.26 3.92 -6.47
C LEU A 13 3.86 2.51 -6.46
N LEU A 14 3.05 1.49 -6.70
CA LEU A 14 3.50 0.10 -6.75
C LEU A 14 4.39 -0.17 -7.96
N SER A 15 4.18 0.51 -9.10
CA SER A 15 5.02 0.34 -10.29
C SER A 15 6.47 0.82 -10.08
N LEU A 16 6.70 1.71 -9.10
CA LEU A 16 8.04 2.19 -8.72
C LEU A 16 8.87 1.15 -7.95
N TYR A 17 8.25 0.08 -7.45
CA TYR A 17 8.93 -0.96 -6.69
C TYR A 17 9.08 -2.23 -7.52
N SER A 18 10.25 -2.87 -7.42
CA SER A 18 10.48 -4.18 -8.00
C SER A 18 9.64 -5.26 -7.30
N ASP A 19 9.43 -6.41 -7.95
CA ASP A 19 8.77 -7.56 -7.33
C ASP A 19 9.55 -8.14 -6.15
N ARG A 20 10.87 -7.93 -6.10
CA ARG A 20 11.69 -8.30 -4.94
C ARG A 20 11.39 -7.39 -3.74
N ASP A 21 11.27 -6.08 -3.99
CA ASP A 21 11.04 -5.10 -2.92
C ASP A 21 9.58 -5.03 -2.48
N PHE A 22 8.66 -5.41 -3.37
CA PHE A 22 7.23 -5.48 -3.11
C PHE A 22 6.62 -6.72 -3.80
N PRO A 23 6.73 -7.91 -3.18
CA PRO A 23 6.22 -9.15 -3.77
C PRO A 23 4.72 -9.10 -4.04
N LYS A 24 4.27 -9.84 -5.05
CA LYS A 24 2.85 -9.88 -5.48
C LYS A 24 1.86 -10.08 -4.32
N LYS A 25 2.11 -11.05 -3.44
CA LYS A 25 1.25 -11.28 -2.26
C LYS A 25 1.17 -10.05 -1.35
N THR A 26 2.28 -9.34 -1.15
CA THR A 26 2.29 -8.09 -0.37
C THR A 26 1.51 -7.00 -1.10
N ARG A 27 1.61 -6.89 -2.43
CA ARG A 27 0.80 -5.94 -3.24
C ARG A 27 -0.69 -6.18 -3.05
N ASP A 28 -1.10 -7.44 -3.13
CA ASP A 28 -2.50 -7.83 -2.94
C ASP A 28 -2.95 -7.49 -1.50
N ALA A 29 -2.12 -7.80 -0.50
CA ALA A 29 -2.45 -7.52 0.90
C ALA A 29 -2.58 -6.02 1.21
N VAL A 30 -1.70 -5.17 0.67
CA VAL A 30 -1.84 -3.72 0.86
C VAL A 30 -3.00 -3.13 0.07
N ARG A 31 -3.34 -3.69 -1.10
CA ARG A 31 -4.52 -3.26 -1.86
C ARG A 31 -5.79 -3.52 -1.06
N LEU A 32 -5.95 -4.72 -0.49
CA LEU A 32 -7.05 -5.02 0.43
C LEU A 32 -7.12 -4.03 1.60
N ARG A 33 -5.95 -3.62 2.13
CA ARG A 33 -5.89 -2.70 3.26
C ARG A 33 -6.26 -1.27 2.89
N ILE A 34 -5.76 -0.77 1.77
CA ILE A 34 -5.83 0.64 1.36
C ILE A 34 -7.11 0.95 0.58
N ILE A 35 -7.48 0.09 -0.38
CA ILE A 35 -8.63 0.29 -1.28
C ILE A 35 -9.90 -0.30 -0.67
N ASN A 36 -9.86 -1.55 -0.20
CA ASN A 36 -11.05 -2.23 0.34
C ASN A 36 -11.29 -1.94 1.83
N GLY A 37 -10.37 -1.24 2.50
CA GLY A 37 -10.53 -0.84 3.90
C GLY A 37 -10.40 -1.97 4.93
N HIS A 38 -10.03 -3.19 4.51
CA HIS A 38 -9.95 -4.38 5.36
C HIS A 38 -9.06 -4.18 6.60
N THR A 39 -9.26 -4.97 7.66
CA THR A 39 -8.31 -5.01 8.77
C THR A 39 -7.01 -5.70 8.36
N TYR A 40 -5.94 -5.50 9.14
CA TYR A 40 -4.69 -6.21 8.87
C TYR A 40 -4.85 -7.72 9.07
N GLU A 41 -5.65 -8.11 10.06
CA GLU A 41 -6.02 -9.50 10.36
C GLU A 41 -6.71 -10.16 9.17
N LEU A 42 -7.70 -9.49 8.56
CA LEU A 42 -8.41 -10.04 7.40
C LEU A 42 -7.51 -10.12 6.17
N ALA A 43 -6.66 -9.12 5.93
CA ALA A 43 -5.70 -9.16 4.84
C ALA A 43 -4.64 -10.25 5.03
N GLU A 44 -4.17 -10.47 6.26
CA GLU A 44 -3.29 -11.59 6.62
C GLU A 44 -3.97 -12.94 6.36
N PHE A 45 -5.21 -13.11 6.80
CA PHE A 45 -6.00 -14.33 6.55
C PHE A 45 -6.15 -14.64 5.07
N ILE A 46 -6.46 -13.64 4.23
CA ILE A 46 -6.68 -13.82 2.79
C ILE A 46 -5.37 -14.10 2.03
N THR A 47 -4.28 -13.42 2.38
CA THR A 47 -3.06 -13.42 1.55
C THR A 47 -1.92 -14.26 2.11
N GLY A 48 -1.97 -14.61 3.40
CA GLY A 48 -0.88 -15.22 4.14
C GLY A 48 0.29 -14.28 4.43
N VAL A 49 0.18 -12.99 4.11
CA VAL A 49 1.22 -11.99 4.43
C VAL A 49 1.04 -11.55 5.87
N SER A 50 2.13 -11.62 6.66
CA SER A 50 2.05 -11.25 8.08
C SER A 50 1.57 -9.81 8.28
N ARG A 51 0.79 -9.56 9.33
CA ARG A 51 0.32 -8.20 9.68
C ARG A 51 1.45 -7.17 9.72
N ARG A 52 2.62 -7.56 10.23
CA ARG A 52 3.83 -6.71 10.28
C ARG A 52 4.30 -6.29 8.88
N ASN A 53 4.30 -7.21 7.92
CA ASN A 53 4.72 -6.93 6.54
C ASN A 53 3.67 -6.08 5.81
N ILE A 54 2.39 -6.32 6.03
CA ILE A 54 1.32 -5.48 5.47
C ILE A 54 1.44 -4.05 6.02
N TYR A 55 1.58 -3.89 7.34
CA TYR A 55 1.78 -2.59 7.98
C TYR A 55 3.00 -1.84 7.42
N ARG A 56 4.14 -2.52 7.30
CA ARG A 56 5.36 -1.94 6.71
C ARG A 56 5.14 -1.50 5.27
N GLY A 57 4.44 -2.31 4.47
CA GLY A 57 4.08 -1.97 3.09
C GLY A 57 3.20 -0.72 3.02
N VAL A 58 2.17 -0.63 3.86
CA VAL A 58 1.29 0.54 3.94
C VAL A 58 2.06 1.79 4.36
N MET A 59 2.91 1.71 5.38
CA MET A 59 3.72 2.86 5.82
C MET A 59 4.70 3.33 4.75
N LYS A 60 5.31 2.38 4.00
CA LYS A 60 6.18 2.70 2.87
C LYS A 60 5.44 3.47 1.77
N LEU A 61 4.23 3.02 1.41
CA LEU A 61 3.37 3.68 0.43
C LEU A 61 2.86 5.03 0.91
N LYS A 62 2.47 5.14 2.17
CA LYS A 62 2.05 6.41 2.78
C LYS A 62 3.15 7.46 2.71
N ARG A 63 4.38 7.09 3.08
CA ARG A 63 5.54 7.99 2.98
C ARG A 63 5.83 8.40 1.55
N ALA A 64 5.76 7.47 0.60
CA ALA A 64 5.96 7.78 -0.82
C ALA A 64 4.91 8.76 -1.33
N HIS A 65 3.64 8.56 -0.96
CA HIS A 65 2.56 9.48 -1.29
C HIS A 65 2.77 10.88 -0.68
N GLU A 66 3.14 10.95 0.59
CA GLU A 66 3.44 12.22 1.27
C GLU A 66 4.56 12.99 0.57
N ILE A 67 5.64 12.31 0.17
CA ILE A 67 6.75 12.93 -0.59
C ILE A 67 6.24 13.43 -1.94
N MET A 68 5.52 12.62 -2.70
CA MET A 68 5.01 13.04 -4.01
C MET A 68 4.09 14.25 -3.91
N THR A 69 3.18 14.26 -2.93
CA THR A 69 2.26 15.38 -2.72
C THR A 69 2.97 16.64 -2.24
N ASN A 70 4.02 16.52 -1.41
CA ASN A 70 4.76 17.69 -0.94
C ASN A 70 5.63 18.33 -2.02
N GLU A 71 6.27 17.53 -2.87
CA GLU A 71 7.19 18.00 -3.91
C GLU A 71 6.48 18.42 -5.20
N TYR A 72 5.39 17.71 -5.55
CA TYR A 72 4.71 17.86 -6.85
C TYR A 72 3.22 18.21 -6.73
N GLY A 73 2.66 18.28 -5.51
CA GLY A 73 1.30 18.74 -5.30
C GLY A 73 1.20 20.22 -5.61
N VAL A 74 0.33 20.59 -6.55
CA VAL A 74 -0.04 21.99 -6.78
C VAL A 74 -0.68 22.50 -5.48
N ARG A 75 -0.04 23.50 -4.86
CA ARG A 75 -0.56 24.18 -3.67
C ARG A 75 -1.85 24.94 -3.99
#